data_AF-A0A9P0VRJ2-F1
#
_entry.id   AF-A0A9P0VRJ2-F1
#
_cell.length_a   1.000
_cell.length_b   1.000
_cell.length_c   1.000
_cell.angle_alpha   90.00
_cell.angle_beta   90.00
_cell.angle_gamma   90.00
#
_symmetry.space_group_name_H-M   'P 1'
#
loop_
_entity.id
_entity.type
_entity.pdbx_description
1 polymer ?
#
loop_
_entity_poly.entity_id
_entity_poly.type
_entity_poly.pdbx_seq_one_letter_code
_entity_poly.pdbx_strand_id
1 'polypeptide(L)'
;MSSSEDEDALLFMQLVNLNAISQETKKKRHWVHPLWQKNKKFGIFNVYKKDLNLDDQKFKLFYRMKKETFSKLLTKLRPMLQKNTNFRKCVSPEESVLITLRYIIIARTSVVIWKVLQPTYLPNPTKETWVQSARRYWELWNLPNCVGSIDGKHIRIKRPPKSGSEFINYKGYFSIVLMAVSDADGCFLTIDVGEYGRNSDGRALKESNFGKKLVNSTLDLPDPSPLPGQDTNFPFYFAADEAFPLMCTIMKPYPKRGLTNRKRVFNGRLSRGRKSVECSFGMMSSEFYTQQLVLI
;
A
#
# COMPACT_ATOMS: atom_id res chain seq x y z
N MET A 1 13.69 -10.86 4.36
CA MET A 1 12.85 -10.56 5.54
C MET A 1 12.93 -9.09 6.00
N SER A 2 13.30 -8.14 5.13
CA SER A 2 13.29 -6.69 5.44
C SER A 2 12.54 -5.85 4.39
N SER A 3 11.80 -6.49 3.48
CA SER A 3 11.11 -5.82 2.35
C SER A 3 9.70 -5.36 2.70
N SER A 4 8.96 -6.13 3.53
CA SER A 4 7.54 -5.84 3.80
C SER A 4 7.31 -4.55 4.61
N GLU A 5 8.15 -4.27 5.62
CA GLU A 5 8.06 -3.04 6.43
C GLU A 5 8.25 -1.77 5.58
N ASP A 6 9.10 -1.83 4.55
CA ASP A 6 9.44 -0.69 3.68
C ASP A 6 8.39 -0.48 2.56
N GLU A 7 7.76 -1.55 2.05
CA GLU A 7 6.64 -1.50 1.08
C GLU A 7 5.35 -0.93 1.69
N ASP A 8 5.06 -1.27 2.94
CA ASP A 8 3.88 -0.80 3.66
C ASP A 8 3.94 0.73 3.91
N ALA A 9 5.15 1.27 4.15
CA ALA A 9 5.38 2.72 4.27
C ALA A 9 5.11 3.44 2.93
N LEU A 10 5.44 2.79 1.81
CA LEU A 10 5.27 3.32 0.47
C LEU A 10 3.79 3.51 0.13
N LEU A 11 3.00 2.50 0.48
CA LEU A 11 1.56 2.40 0.27
C LEU A 11 0.78 3.49 1.03
N PHE A 12 1.15 3.71 2.30
CA PHE A 12 0.60 4.81 3.09
C PHE A 12 0.87 6.19 2.46
N MET A 13 2.02 6.35 1.80
CA MET A 13 2.44 7.63 1.24
C MET A 13 1.72 7.98 -0.08
N GLN A 14 1.33 6.99 -0.87
CA GLN A 14 0.47 7.23 -2.05
C GLN A 14 -0.95 7.63 -1.63
N LEU A 15 -1.49 7.08 -0.54
CA LEU A 15 -2.78 7.46 0.04
C LEU A 15 -2.82 8.91 0.54
N VAL A 16 -1.70 9.42 1.08
CA VAL A 16 -1.55 10.83 1.47
C VAL A 16 -1.48 11.75 0.24
N ASN A 17 -0.90 11.30 -0.87
CA ASN A 17 -0.79 12.08 -2.10
C ASN A 17 -2.16 12.41 -2.73
N LEU A 18 -3.11 11.47 -2.69
CA LEU A 18 -4.47 11.68 -3.23
C LEU A 18 -5.30 12.65 -2.38
N ASN A 19 -5.13 12.65 -1.05
CA ASN A 19 -5.81 13.59 -0.15
C ASN A 19 -5.24 15.03 -0.22
N ALA A 20 -4.02 15.19 -0.72
CA ALA A 20 -3.39 16.49 -0.92
C ALA A 20 -4.03 17.32 -2.03
N ILE A 21 -4.62 16.65 -3.00
CA ILE A 21 -5.15 17.25 -4.23
C ILE A 21 -6.51 17.92 -3.97
N SER A 22 -7.17 17.68 -2.82
CA SER A 22 -8.50 18.21 -2.51
C SER A 22 -8.55 19.36 -1.49
N GLN A 23 -7.41 19.84 -0.97
CA GLN A 23 -7.42 20.95 -0.01
C GLN A 23 -7.33 22.31 -0.73
N GLU A 24 -8.48 22.97 -0.90
CA GLU A 24 -8.54 24.41 -1.17
C GLU A 24 -7.76 25.18 -0.10
N THR A 25 -6.81 26.00 -0.52
CA THR A 25 -5.95 26.79 0.36
C THR A 25 -6.75 27.93 1.01
N LYS A 26 -7.28 27.72 2.21
CA LYS A 26 -7.87 28.82 3.00
C LYS A 26 -6.81 29.91 3.25
N LYS A 27 -7.18 31.20 3.03
CA LYS A 27 -6.35 32.36 3.36
C LYS A 27 -5.95 32.30 4.84
N LYS A 28 -4.65 32.24 5.11
CA LYS A 28 -4.11 32.15 6.48
C LYS A 28 -4.25 33.50 7.17
N ARG A 29 -4.94 33.54 8.33
CA ARG A 29 -5.08 34.74 9.18
C ARG A 29 -3.75 35.20 9.79
N HIS A 30 -2.82 34.26 9.99
CA HIS A 30 -1.49 34.53 10.53
C HIS A 30 -0.45 33.79 9.70
N TRP A 31 0.69 34.43 9.44
CA TRP A 31 1.80 33.80 8.73
C TRP A 31 2.44 32.66 9.56
N VAL A 32 2.60 32.87 10.87
CA VAL A 32 2.88 31.84 11.90
C VAL A 32 2.13 32.24 13.17
N HIS A 33 1.27 31.37 13.72
CA HIS A 33 0.56 31.68 14.97
C HIS A 33 1.57 31.86 16.13
N PRO A 34 1.37 32.82 17.05
CA PRO A 34 2.28 33.06 18.18
C PRO A 34 2.56 31.82 19.05
N LEU A 35 1.59 30.92 19.18
CA LEU A 35 1.78 29.62 19.86
C LEU A 35 2.87 28.76 19.19
N TRP A 36 2.96 28.76 17.86
CA TRP A 36 3.97 28.00 17.10
C TRP A 36 5.36 28.64 17.15
N GLN A 37 5.46 29.92 17.51
CA GLN A 37 6.76 30.58 17.75
C GLN A 37 7.40 30.08 19.06
N LYS A 38 6.58 29.76 20.07
CA LYS A 38 7.03 29.14 21.34
C LYS A 38 7.41 27.65 21.19
N ASN A 39 6.94 26.98 20.13
CA ASN A 39 7.22 25.56 19.86
C ASN A 39 8.68 25.22 19.53
N LYS A 40 9.57 26.20 19.35
CA LYS A 40 11.01 25.94 19.24
C LYS A 40 11.63 25.37 20.52
N LYS A 41 11.04 25.61 21.70
CA LYS A 41 11.53 25.04 22.98
C LYS A 41 10.77 23.79 23.42
N PHE A 42 9.47 23.71 23.12
CA PHE A 42 8.55 22.69 23.64
C PHE A 42 7.97 21.77 22.57
N GLY A 43 8.40 21.90 21.31
CA GLY A 43 7.97 21.01 20.25
C GLY A 43 8.37 19.56 20.57
N ILE A 44 7.46 18.62 20.31
CA ILE A 44 7.66 17.17 20.49
C ILE A 44 9.04 16.71 20.04
N PHE A 45 9.54 17.25 18.93
CA PHE A 45 10.89 16.96 18.46
C PHE A 45 11.98 17.34 19.47
N ASN A 46 12.02 18.58 19.96
CA ASN A 46 13.06 19.03 20.90
C ASN A 46 12.92 18.43 22.29
N VAL A 47 11.71 18.03 22.67
CA VAL A 47 11.45 17.34 23.95
C VAL A 47 11.94 15.90 23.91
N TYR A 48 11.66 15.14 22.84
CA TYR A 48 12.01 13.71 22.77
C TYR A 48 13.30 13.39 21.99
N LYS A 49 13.91 14.35 21.26
CA LYS A 49 15.13 14.11 20.44
C LYS A 49 16.29 13.55 21.26
N LYS A 50 16.46 14.00 22.51
CA LYS A 50 17.55 13.50 23.38
C LYS A 50 17.28 12.06 23.82
N ASP A 51 16.07 11.78 24.30
CA ASP A 51 15.74 10.46 24.87
C ASP A 51 15.58 9.37 23.80
N LEU A 52 15.04 9.71 22.62
CA LEU A 52 14.86 8.77 21.51
C LEU A 52 16.16 8.49 20.74
N ASN A 53 17.15 9.38 20.80
CA ASN A 53 18.45 9.11 20.20
C ASN A 53 19.35 8.20 21.05
N LEU A 54 19.04 8.03 22.33
CA LEU A 54 19.80 7.21 23.29
C LEU A 54 19.38 5.74 23.28
N ASP A 55 18.20 5.42 22.75
CA ASP A 55 17.62 4.07 22.82
C ASP A 55 16.94 3.72 21.49
N ASP A 56 17.55 2.79 20.76
CA ASP A 56 17.10 2.36 19.45
C ASP A 56 15.78 1.56 19.51
N GLN A 57 15.48 0.89 20.63
CA GLN A 57 14.18 0.24 20.83
C GLN A 57 13.08 1.27 21.06
N LYS A 58 13.33 2.29 21.88
CA LYS A 58 12.38 3.41 22.05
C LYS A 58 12.20 4.18 20.75
N PHE A 59 13.26 4.37 19.97
CA PHE A 59 13.16 4.96 18.64
C PHE A 59 12.25 4.12 17.73
N LYS A 60 12.46 2.79 17.68
CA LYS A 60 11.60 1.87 16.91
C LYS A 60 10.16 1.91 17.41
N LEU A 61 9.90 1.92 18.72
CA LEU A 61 8.55 1.97 19.26
C LEU A 61 7.85 3.32 18.98
N PHE A 62 8.61 4.41 19.03
CA PHE A 62 8.06 5.76 18.87
C PHE A 62 7.81 6.14 17.41
N TYR A 63 8.72 5.78 16.50
CA TYR A 63 8.65 6.09 15.07
C TYR A 63 8.26 4.91 14.18
N ARG A 64 8.12 3.69 14.75
CA ARG A 64 7.81 2.44 14.03
C ARG A 64 8.80 2.08 12.93
N MET A 65 10.02 2.63 13.00
CA MET A 65 11.10 2.39 12.04
C MET A 65 12.42 2.23 12.80
N LYS A 66 13.25 1.27 12.37
CA LYS A 66 14.60 1.12 12.93
C LYS A 66 15.43 2.36 12.60
N LYS A 67 16.28 2.78 13.53
CA LYS A 67 17.15 3.96 13.36
C LYS A 67 18.14 3.82 12.20
N GLU A 68 18.58 2.60 11.92
CA GLU A 68 19.39 2.26 10.74
C GLU A 68 18.63 2.51 9.43
N THR A 69 17.39 2.02 9.33
CA THR A 69 16.49 2.27 8.19
C THR A 69 16.22 3.75 8.03
N PHE A 70 15.95 4.45 9.14
CA PHE A 70 15.79 5.91 9.15
C PHE A 70 17.02 6.63 8.62
N SER A 71 18.24 6.23 9.03
CA SER A 71 19.49 6.85 8.57
C SER A 71 19.73 6.62 7.08
N LYS A 72 19.44 5.41 6.58
CA LYS A 72 19.49 5.09 5.14
C LYS A 72 18.48 5.93 4.36
N LEU A 73 17.25 6.03 4.85
CA LEU A 73 16.19 6.83 4.26
C LEU A 73 16.55 8.32 4.22
N LEU A 74 17.01 8.86 5.36
CA LEU A 74 17.41 10.26 5.48
C LEU A 74 18.54 10.59 4.51
N THR A 75 19.52 9.71 4.34
CA THR A 75 20.63 9.89 3.41
C THR A 75 20.13 10.04 1.96
N LYS A 76 19.20 9.18 1.53
CA LYS A 76 18.60 9.26 0.20
C LYS A 76 17.74 10.51 0.00
N LEU A 77 17.02 10.94 1.04
CA LEU A 77 16.09 12.07 0.97
C LEU A 77 16.74 13.44 1.15
N ARG A 78 17.89 13.51 1.85
CA ARG A 78 18.61 14.75 2.17
C ARG A 78 18.77 15.69 0.97
N PRO A 79 19.28 15.25 -0.21
CA PRO A 79 19.47 16.16 -1.34
C PRO A 79 18.15 16.74 -1.89
N MET A 80 17.03 16.03 -1.75
CA MET A 80 15.72 16.49 -2.26
C MET A 80 14.95 17.36 -1.26
N LEU A 81 15.20 17.17 0.04
CA LEU A 81 14.51 17.89 1.12
C LEU A 81 15.25 19.15 1.58
N GLN A 82 16.57 19.22 1.36
CA GLN A 82 17.37 20.36 1.79
C GLN A 82 17.05 21.60 0.96
N LYS A 83 16.55 22.64 1.64
CA LYS A 83 16.21 23.92 1.02
C LYS A 83 16.83 25.05 1.84
N ASN A 84 17.36 26.05 1.14
CA ASN A 84 17.72 27.33 1.73
C ASN A 84 16.66 28.35 1.31
N THR A 85 16.06 29.05 2.27
CA THR A 85 15.12 30.14 1.99
C THR A 85 15.48 31.36 2.81
N ASN A 86 15.42 32.55 2.21
CA ASN A 86 15.76 33.81 2.88
C ASN A 86 14.68 34.28 3.86
N PHE A 87 13.49 33.67 3.83
CA PHE A 87 12.34 34.11 4.61
C PHE A 87 12.23 33.43 6.00
N ARG A 88 12.71 32.19 6.14
CA ARG A 88 12.73 31.47 7.42
C ARG A 88 13.80 30.38 7.44
N LYS A 89 14.25 29.99 8.64
CA LYS A 89 15.01 28.74 8.83
C LYS A 89 14.15 27.56 8.36
N CYS A 90 14.66 26.80 7.39
CA CYS A 90 13.99 25.60 6.91
C CYS A 90 13.99 24.52 8.00
N VAL A 91 12.91 23.73 8.02
CA VAL A 91 12.88 22.48 8.76
C VAL A 91 13.96 21.58 8.17
N SER A 92 14.84 21.04 9.00
CA SER A 92 15.90 20.15 8.54
C SER A 92 15.32 18.92 7.83
N PRO A 93 16.05 18.27 6.92
CA PRO A 93 15.63 16.99 6.35
C PRO A 93 15.33 15.95 7.44
N GLU A 94 16.13 15.91 8.51
CA GLU A 94 15.94 15.01 9.66
C GLU A 94 14.58 15.25 10.33
N GLU A 95 14.31 16.50 10.72
CA GLU A 95 13.03 16.90 11.32
C GLU A 95 11.86 16.64 10.36
N SER A 96 12.02 16.89 9.07
CA SER A 96 10.97 16.69 8.08
C SER A 96 10.58 15.22 7.96
N VAL A 97 11.56 14.31 7.96
CA VAL A 97 11.31 12.86 7.90
C VAL A 97 10.69 12.38 9.22
N LEU A 98 11.23 12.78 10.38
CA LEU A 98 10.69 12.36 11.68
C LEU A 98 9.29 12.90 11.96
N ILE A 99 9.02 14.15 11.58
CA ILE A 99 7.67 14.73 11.63
C ILE A 99 6.75 14.03 10.62
N THR A 100 7.25 13.60 9.47
CA THR A 100 6.44 12.81 8.50
C THR A 100 6.09 11.44 9.07
N LEU A 101 7.08 10.72 9.63
CA LEU A 101 6.89 9.42 10.29
C LEU A 101 5.92 9.50 11.48
N ARG A 102 5.89 10.65 12.17
CA ARG A 102 5.10 10.82 13.40
C ARG A 102 3.74 11.50 13.20
N TYR A 103 3.65 12.49 12.30
CA TYR A 103 2.55 13.46 12.29
C TYR A 103 1.92 13.75 10.93
N ILE A 104 2.32 13.08 9.84
CA ILE A 104 1.78 13.35 8.49
C ILE A 104 1.74 14.85 8.20
N ILE A 105 2.91 15.48 8.00
CA ILE A 105 2.93 16.73 7.23
C ILE A 105 2.85 16.38 5.73
N ILE A 106 1.59 16.15 5.34
CA ILE A 106 0.86 16.47 4.11
C ILE A 106 1.70 16.51 2.82
N ALA A 107 1.50 15.47 2.01
CA ALA A 107 1.69 15.39 0.56
C ALA A 107 3.12 15.45 0.04
N ARG A 108 3.85 16.50 0.35
CA ARG A 108 5.12 16.83 -0.32
C ARG A 108 6.21 15.83 0.03
N THR A 109 6.34 15.46 1.30
CA THR A 109 7.32 14.44 1.73
C THR A 109 6.88 13.04 1.28
N SER A 110 5.57 12.76 1.30
CA SER A 110 4.99 11.50 0.80
C SER A 110 5.27 11.26 -0.68
N VAL A 111 5.12 12.28 -1.52
CA VAL A 111 5.46 12.20 -2.94
C VAL A 111 6.94 11.93 -3.16
N VAL A 112 7.82 12.60 -2.40
CA VAL A 112 9.27 12.41 -2.55
C VAL A 112 9.68 11.00 -2.09
N ILE A 113 9.13 10.53 -0.97
CA ILE A 113 9.38 9.17 -0.46
C ILE A 113 8.91 8.13 -1.46
N TRP A 114 7.70 8.26 -1.99
CA TRP A 114 7.20 7.39 -3.06
C TRP A 114 8.15 7.38 -4.26
N LYS A 115 8.52 8.56 -4.78
CA LYS A 115 9.41 8.68 -5.94
C LYS A 115 10.78 8.04 -5.74
N VAL A 116 11.33 8.09 -4.52
CA VAL A 116 12.67 7.58 -4.21
C VAL A 116 12.65 6.09 -3.91
N LEU A 117 11.64 5.60 -3.18
CA LEU A 117 11.60 4.22 -2.71
C LEU A 117 10.84 3.28 -3.66
N GLN A 118 9.85 3.76 -4.40
CA GLN A 118 9.02 2.90 -5.28
C GLN A 118 9.85 2.09 -6.27
N PRO A 119 10.85 2.66 -6.98
CA PRO A 119 11.62 1.87 -7.94
C PRO A 119 12.45 0.76 -7.30
N THR A 120 12.76 0.88 -5.99
CA THR A 120 13.58 -0.11 -5.26
C THR A 120 12.72 -1.20 -4.63
N TYR A 121 11.57 -0.84 -4.05
CA TYR A 121 10.77 -1.74 -3.21
C TYR A 121 9.49 -2.23 -3.88
N LEU A 122 8.98 -1.50 -4.89
CA LEU A 122 7.82 -1.91 -5.66
C LEU A 122 8.08 -1.68 -7.16
N PRO A 123 9.16 -2.29 -7.73
CA PRO A 123 9.44 -2.18 -9.15
C PRO A 123 8.29 -2.76 -9.98
N ASN A 124 8.20 -2.36 -11.25
CA ASN A 124 7.23 -3.00 -12.15
C ASN A 124 7.57 -4.50 -12.27
N PRO A 125 6.61 -5.41 -12.04
CA PRO A 125 6.86 -6.84 -12.17
C PRO A 125 7.34 -7.21 -13.58
N THR A 126 8.33 -8.11 -13.66
CA THR A 126 8.79 -8.72 -14.90
C THR A 126 8.25 -10.15 -15.04
N LYS A 127 8.43 -10.77 -16.21
CA LYS A 127 8.12 -12.19 -16.41
C LYS A 127 8.76 -13.07 -15.34
N GLU A 128 10.01 -12.82 -14.97
CA GLU A 128 10.73 -13.55 -13.92
C GLU A 128 10.08 -13.37 -12.55
N THR A 129 9.62 -12.16 -12.21
CA THR A 129 8.87 -11.90 -10.97
C THR A 129 7.63 -12.78 -10.90
N TRP A 130 6.88 -12.89 -12.00
CA TRP A 130 5.68 -13.73 -12.06
C TRP A 130 6.00 -15.22 -11.96
N VAL A 131 7.03 -15.70 -12.65
CA VAL A 131 7.48 -17.10 -12.56
C VAL A 131 7.90 -17.45 -11.13
N GLN A 132 8.66 -16.58 -10.48
CA GLN A 132 9.11 -16.78 -9.09
C GLN A 132 7.92 -16.84 -8.12
N SER A 133 6.98 -15.90 -8.26
CA SER A 133 5.75 -15.90 -7.47
C SER A 133 4.95 -17.19 -7.69
N ALA A 134 4.76 -17.62 -8.94
CA ALA A 134 4.03 -18.86 -9.26
C ALA A 134 4.67 -20.11 -8.68
N ARG A 135 6.00 -20.21 -8.74
CA ARG A 135 6.74 -21.30 -8.07
C ARG A 135 6.47 -21.29 -6.57
N ARG A 136 6.50 -20.11 -5.95
CA ARG A 136 6.28 -19.96 -4.52
C ARG A 136 4.84 -20.28 -4.09
N TYR A 137 3.85 -19.90 -4.89
CA TYR A 137 2.45 -20.28 -4.67
C TYR A 137 2.24 -21.79 -4.76
N TRP A 138 2.95 -22.46 -5.65
CA TRP A 138 2.92 -23.92 -5.73
C TRP A 138 3.49 -24.57 -4.46
N GLU A 139 4.67 -24.12 -4.02
CA GLU A 139 5.35 -24.61 -2.82
C GLU A 139 4.54 -24.42 -1.53
N LEU A 140 4.03 -23.21 -1.29
CA LEU A 140 3.37 -22.86 -0.02
C LEU A 140 1.88 -23.21 0.00
N TRP A 141 1.18 -22.98 -1.11
CA TRP A 141 -0.28 -22.93 -1.13
C TRP A 141 -0.92 -24.05 -1.97
N ASN A 142 -0.10 -24.84 -2.67
CA ASN A 142 -0.51 -25.84 -3.67
C ASN A 142 -1.40 -25.26 -4.76
N LEU A 143 -1.07 -24.04 -5.21
CA LEU A 143 -1.73 -23.36 -6.33
C LEU A 143 -0.73 -23.27 -7.50
N PRO A 144 -0.76 -24.23 -8.44
CA PRO A 144 0.11 -24.18 -9.61
C PRO A 144 -0.30 -23.01 -10.50
N ASN A 145 0.67 -22.41 -11.19
CA ASN A 145 0.50 -21.27 -12.10
C ASN A 145 -0.16 -20.01 -11.48
N CYS A 146 -0.32 -19.94 -10.16
CA CYS A 146 -0.88 -18.77 -9.48
C CYS A 146 0.20 -17.72 -9.26
N VAL A 147 0.14 -16.58 -9.94
CA VAL A 147 1.20 -15.55 -9.90
C VAL A 147 1.01 -14.51 -8.80
N GLY A 148 -0.14 -14.50 -8.14
CA GLY A 148 -0.46 -13.51 -7.12
C GLY A 148 -1.89 -13.64 -6.62
N SER A 149 -2.19 -12.95 -5.52
CA SER A 149 -3.56 -12.80 -5.03
C SER A 149 -3.97 -11.34 -5.10
N ILE A 150 -5.17 -11.09 -5.63
CA ILE A 150 -5.73 -9.75 -5.83
C ILE A 150 -6.81 -9.53 -4.78
N ASP A 151 -6.76 -8.39 -4.11
CA ASP A 151 -7.85 -7.95 -3.24
C ASP A 151 -7.89 -6.43 -3.09
N GLY A 152 -9.06 -5.92 -2.72
CA GLY A 152 -9.34 -4.52 -2.47
C GLY A 152 -9.38 -4.23 -0.97
N LYS A 153 -8.85 -3.07 -0.56
CA LYS A 153 -8.95 -2.57 0.81
C LYS A 153 -9.52 -1.15 0.82
N HIS A 154 -10.60 -0.96 1.57
CA HIS A 154 -11.14 0.36 1.84
C HIS A 154 -10.27 1.11 2.85
N ILE A 155 -9.63 2.18 2.40
CA ILE A 155 -8.93 3.12 3.27
C ILE A 155 -9.89 4.24 3.66
N ARG A 156 -10.17 4.34 4.96
CA ARG A 156 -11.07 5.36 5.49
C ARG A 156 -10.48 6.76 5.27
N ILE A 157 -11.33 7.68 4.84
CA ILE A 157 -10.98 9.09 4.62
C ILE A 157 -11.99 10.01 5.30
N LYS A 158 -11.60 11.26 5.54
CA LYS A 158 -12.57 12.36 5.72
C LYS A 158 -13.44 12.51 4.49
N ARG A 159 -14.70 12.86 4.71
CA ARG A 159 -15.61 13.28 3.65
C ARG A 159 -14.98 14.41 2.83
N PRO A 160 -14.71 14.20 1.52
CA PRO A 160 -14.23 15.28 0.68
C PRO A 160 -15.34 16.34 0.49
N PRO A 161 -15.01 17.65 0.41
CA PRO A 161 -16.00 18.69 0.18
C PRO A 161 -16.80 18.42 -1.09
N LYS A 162 -18.12 18.65 -1.05
CA LYS A 162 -19.04 18.51 -2.22
C LYS A 162 -19.06 17.12 -2.89
N SER A 163 -18.57 16.07 -2.24
CA SER A 163 -18.47 14.71 -2.80
C SER A 163 -19.75 13.84 -2.71
N GLY A 164 -20.83 14.37 -2.15
CA GLY A 164 -22.07 13.61 -1.97
C GLY A 164 -21.84 12.28 -1.25
N SER A 165 -22.25 11.18 -1.88
CA SER A 165 -22.12 9.79 -1.41
C SER A 165 -21.10 8.95 -2.19
N GLU A 166 -20.32 9.55 -3.09
CA GLU A 166 -19.41 8.83 -4.02
C GLU A 166 -18.38 7.98 -3.27
N PHE A 167 -17.88 8.47 -2.14
CA PHE A 167 -16.88 7.78 -1.34
C PHE A 167 -17.47 6.89 -0.25
N ILE A 168 -18.80 6.83 -0.10
CA ILE A 168 -19.44 5.99 0.92
C ILE A 168 -19.40 4.54 0.44
N ASN A 169 -18.74 3.68 1.22
CA ASN A 169 -18.74 2.24 0.96
C ASN A 169 -19.98 1.53 1.51
N TYR A 170 -20.06 0.23 1.25
CA TYR A 170 -21.15 -0.63 1.72
C TYR A 170 -21.26 -0.71 3.26
N LYS A 171 -20.22 -0.31 4.01
CA LYS A 171 -20.21 -0.22 5.48
C LYS A 171 -20.60 1.16 6.02
N GLY A 172 -20.99 2.09 5.15
CA GLY A 172 -21.50 3.41 5.55
C GLY A 172 -20.45 4.44 5.95
N TYR A 173 -19.17 4.23 5.61
CA TYR A 173 -18.12 5.23 5.87
C TYR A 173 -17.42 5.69 4.58
N PHE A 174 -16.89 6.91 4.60
CA PHE A 174 -16.13 7.49 3.50
C PHE A 174 -14.78 6.77 3.34
N SER A 175 -14.49 6.28 2.14
CA SER A 175 -13.26 5.58 1.82
C SER A 175 -12.82 5.75 0.37
N ILE A 176 -11.54 5.52 0.13
CA ILE A 176 -10.98 5.19 -1.19
C ILE A 176 -10.60 3.73 -1.21
N VAL A 177 -10.63 3.12 -2.40
CA VAL A 177 -10.20 1.75 -2.61
C VAL A 177 -8.72 1.75 -2.95
N LEU A 178 -7.99 0.91 -2.23
CA LEU A 178 -6.65 0.44 -2.56
C LEU A 178 -6.79 -0.96 -3.15
N MET A 179 -6.48 -1.13 -4.42
CA MET A 179 -6.36 -2.43 -5.06
C MET A 179 -4.90 -2.88 -4.97
N ALA A 180 -4.65 -4.12 -4.58
CA ALA A 180 -3.28 -4.63 -4.51
C ALA A 180 -3.18 -6.08 -4.99
N VAL A 181 -1.98 -6.43 -5.44
CA VAL A 181 -1.60 -7.80 -5.73
C VAL A 181 -0.43 -8.17 -4.83
N SER A 182 -0.53 -9.28 -4.11
CA SER A 182 0.58 -9.81 -3.33
C SER A 182 1.13 -11.10 -3.93
N ASP A 183 2.42 -11.32 -3.72
CA ASP A 183 3.05 -12.62 -3.95
C ASP A 183 2.62 -13.65 -2.88
N ALA A 184 3.21 -14.85 -2.94
CA ALA A 184 2.89 -15.95 -2.04
C ALA A 184 3.39 -15.72 -0.60
N ASP A 185 4.44 -14.90 -0.41
CA ASP A 185 5.02 -14.60 0.90
C ASP A 185 4.36 -13.36 1.54
N GLY A 186 3.44 -12.71 0.84
CA GLY A 186 2.69 -11.55 1.33
C GLY A 186 3.41 -10.22 1.12
N CYS A 187 4.33 -10.12 0.16
CA CYS A 187 4.88 -8.84 -0.31
C CYS A 187 4.02 -8.31 -1.46
N PHE A 188 3.88 -6.98 -1.56
CA PHE A 188 3.09 -6.39 -2.64
C PHE A 188 3.90 -6.43 -3.95
N LEU A 189 3.28 -6.93 -5.01
CA LEU A 189 3.85 -6.92 -6.37
C LEU A 189 3.43 -5.67 -7.13
N THR A 190 2.21 -5.20 -6.88
CA THR A 190 1.70 -3.96 -7.45
C THR A 190 0.51 -3.45 -6.65
N ILE A 191 0.30 -2.14 -6.68
CA ILE A 191 -0.80 -1.45 -6.02
C ILE A 191 -1.41 -0.42 -6.97
N ASP A 192 -2.69 -0.16 -6.80
CA ASP A 192 -3.39 0.95 -7.42
C ASP A 192 -4.33 1.60 -6.40
N VAL A 193 -4.31 2.93 -6.33
CA VAL A 193 -5.00 3.71 -5.30
C VAL A 193 -5.77 4.82 -5.97
N GLY A 194 -7.03 5.01 -5.56
CA GLY A 194 -7.76 6.24 -5.88
C GLY A 194 -9.21 6.05 -6.28
N GLU A 195 -9.67 4.81 -6.42
CA GLU A 195 -11.05 4.52 -6.75
C GLU A 195 -12.00 4.88 -5.61
N TYR A 196 -13.21 5.28 -5.96
CA TYR A 196 -14.22 5.71 -4.98
C TYR A 196 -14.70 4.55 -4.11
N GLY A 197 -14.90 4.79 -2.82
CA GLY A 197 -15.36 3.77 -1.87
C GLY A 197 -16.71 3.12 -2.21
N ARG A 198 -17.54 3.75 -3.05
CA ARG A 198 -18.79 3.15 -3.55
C ARG A 198 -18.56 2.06 -4.60
N ASN A 199 -17.40 2.04 -5.26
CA ASN A 199 -17.09 1.06 -6.29
C ASN A 199 -16.84 -0.31 -5.66
N SER A 200 -17.35 -1.36 -6.32
CA SER A 200 -17.00 -2.75 -5.99
C SER A 200 -15.57 -3.07 -6.43
N ASP A 201 -14.99 -4.11 -5.86
CA ASP A 201 -13.61 -4.53 -6.19
C ASP A 201 -13.46 -4.87 -7.68
N GLY A 202 -14.47 -5.48 -8.31
CA GLY A 202 -14.48 -5.72 -9.75
C GLY A 202 -14.46 -4.43 -10.59
N ARG A 203 -15.15 -3.37 -10.16
CA ARG A 203 -15.11 -2.07 -10.85
C ARG A 203 -13.78 -1.36 -10.61
N ALA A 204 -13.29 -1.37 -9.37
CA ALA A 204 -12.00 -0.79 -9.03
C ALA A 204 -10.86 -1.47 -9.80
N LEU A 205 -10.91 -2.79 -9.97
CA LEU A 205 -9.97 -3.53 -10.80
C LEU A 205 -10.03 -3.05 -12.26
N LYS A 206 -11.22 -2.97 -12.86
CA LYS A 206 -11.38 -2.56 -14.26
C LYS A 206 -10.77 -1.18 -14.54
N GLU A 207 -10.93 -0.24 -13.62
CA GLU A 207 -10.42 1.12 -13.79
C GLU A 207 -8.93 1.28 -13.44
N SER A 208 -8.39 0.37 -12.61
CA SER A 208 -6.98 0.36 -12.25
C SER A 208 -6.05 0.17 -13.46
N ASN A 209 -4.85 0.74 -13.38
CA ASN A 209 -3.77 0.52 -14.35
C ASN A 209 -3.43 -0.96 -14.45
N PHE A 210 -3.45 -1.68 -13.33
CA PHE A 210 -3.22 -3.12 -13.30
C PHE A 210 -4.30 -3.87 -14.09
N GLY A 211 -5.58 -3.62 -13.83
CA GLY A 211 -6.67 -4.29 -14.55
C GLY A 211 -6.72 -3.93 -16.04
N LYS A 212 -6.38 -2.68 -16.40
CA LYS A 212 -6.20 -2.29 -17.82
C LYS A 212 -5.09 -3.10 -18.50
N LYS A 213 -3.94 -3.28 -17.85
CA LYS A 213 -2.84 -4.11 -18.35
C LYS A 213 -3.23 -5.60 -18.40
N LEU A 214 -4.03 -6.07 -17.45
CA LEU A 214 -4.52 -7.44 -17.39
C LEU A 214 -5.46 -7.76 -18.57
N VAL A 215 -6.40 -6.85 -18.87
CA VAL A 215 -7.35 -6.99 -19.98
C VAL A 215 -6.66 -6.88 -21.34
N ASN A 216 -5.67 -5.98 -21.46
CA ASN A 216 -4.92 -5.77 -22.70
C ASN A 216 -3.75 -6.76 -22.88
N SER A 217 -3.57 -7.73 -21.97
CA SER A 217 -2.48 -8.72 -22.01
C SER A 217 -1.07 -8.10 -22.02
N THR A 218 -0.87 -6.95 -21.37
CA THR A 218 0.42 -6.23 -21.32
C THR A 218 1.13 -6.35 -19.97
N LEU A 219 0.79 -7.34 -19.14
CA LEU A 219 1.46 -7.62 -17.87
C LEU A 219 2.72 -8.48 -18.00
N ASP A 220 3.03 -8.93 -19.22
CA ASP A 220 4.16 -9.83 -19.51
C ASP A 220 4.11 -11.11 -18.64
N LEU A 221 2.91 -11.70 -18.53
CA LEU A 221 2.74 -12.98 -17.85
C LEU A 221 3.49 -14.08 -18.62
N PRO A 222 3.96 -15.13 -17.92
CA PRO A 222 4.61 -16.26 -18.58
C PRO A 222 3.63 -16.99 -19.51
N ASP A 223 4.18 -17.63 -20.54
CA ASP A 223 3.37 -18.44 -21.45
C ASP A 223 2.71 -19.60 -20.70
N PRO A 224 1.47 -19.99 -21.05
CA PRO A 224 0.76 -21.07 -20.40
C PRO A 224 1.60 -22.35 -20.29
N SER A 225 1.62 -22.96 -19.11
CA SER A 225 2.36 -24.19 -18.83
C SER A 225 1.42 -25.28 -18.30
N PRO A 226 1.76 -26.57 -18.49
CA PRO A 226 0.90 -27.65 -18.00
C PRO A 226 0.83 -27.66 -16.47
N LEU A 227 -0.34 -28.03 -15.94
CA LEU A 227 -0.49 -28.29 -14.51
C LEU A 227 0.22 -29.59 -14.12
N PRO A 228 0.61 -29.77 -12.84
CA PRO A 228 1.23 -31.01 -12.39
C PRO A 228 0.38 -32.25 -12.72
N GLY A 229 0.94 -33.17 -13.51
CA GLY A 229 0.26 -34.39 -13.94
C GLY A 229 -0.75 -34.21 -15.07
N GLN A 230 -0.69 -33.11 -15.82
CA GLN A 230 -1.51 -32.84 -17.00
C GLN A 230 -0.63 -32.48 -18.19
N ASP A 231 -1.09 -32.82 -19.40
CA ASP A 231 -0.39 -32.49 -20.64
C ASP A 231 -0.93 -31.21 -21.32
N THR A 232 -2.08 -30.72 -20.87
CA THR A 232 -2.70 -29.50 -21.41
C THR A 232 -2.18 -28.26 -20.71
N ASN A 233 -1.73 -27.29 -21.50
CA ASN A 233 -1.30 -25.99 -21.01
C ASN A 233 -2.43 -25.26 -20.27
N PHE A 234 -2.10 -24.67 -19.13
CA PHE A 234 -3.01 -23.89 -18.30
C PHE A 234 -2.43 -22.48 -18.07
N PRO A 235 -3.23 -21.42 -18.20
CA PRO A 235 -2.73 -20.06 -18.08
C PRO A 235 -2.23 -19.75 -16.67
N PHE A 236 -1.29 -18.82 -16.58
CA PHE A 236 -0.96 -18.19 -15.31
C PHE A 236 -2.10 -17.25 -14.89
N TYR A 237 -2.45 -17.27 -13.60
CA TYR A 237 -3.63 -16.58 -13.09
C TYR A 237 -3.40 -15.94 -11.72
N PHE A 238 -4.29 -15.03 -11.36
CA PHE A 238 -4.37 -14.42 -10.05
C PHE A 238 -5.53 -15.01 -9.25
N ALA A 239 -5.33 -15.25 -7.96
CA ALA A 239 -6.37 -15.70 -7.05
C ALA A 239 -7.17 -14.50 -6.51
N ALA A 240 -8.49 -14.52 -6.67
CA ALA A 240 -9.38 -13.41 -6.30
C ALA A 240 -10.62 -13.91 -5.54
N ASP A 241 -11.32 -13.00 -4.86
CA ASP A 241 -12.56 -13.33 -4.13
C ASP A 241 -13.76 -13.53 -5.07
N GLU A 242 -14.92 -13.80 -4.48
CA GLU A 242 -16.16 -14.03 -5.21
C GLU A 242 -16.69 -12.77 -5.95
N ALA A 243 -16.32 -11.57 -5.48
CA ALA A 243 -16.73 -10.29 -6.04
C ALA A 243 -16.00 -9.93 -7.35
N PHE A 244 -14.86 -10.56 -7.62
CA PHE A 244 -14.16 -10.41 -8.90
C PHE A 244 -14.83 -11.23 -10.04
N PRO A 245 -14.70 -10.79 -11.30
CA PRO A 245 -15.11 -11.58 -12.45
C PRO A 245 -14.17 -12.76 -12.67
N LEU A 246 -14.71 -13.87 -13.19
CA LEU A 246 -13.88 -14.99 -13.67
C LEU A 246 -13.28 -14.58 -15.03
N MET A 247 -11.97 -14.72 -15.18
CA MET A 247 -11.24 -14.40 -16.42
C MET A 247 -10.21 -15.50 -16.71
N CYS A 248 -9.63 -15.53 -17.92
CA CYS A 248 -8.52 -16.45 -18.23
C CYS A 248 -7.33 -16.28 -17.27
N THR A 249 -7.15 -15.08 -16.72
CA THR A 249 -6.07 -14.71 -15.81
C THR A 249 -6.55 -14.44 -14.38
N ILE A 250 -7.84 -14.64 -14.04
CA ILE A 250 -8.36 -14.49 -12.67
C ILE A 250 -9.21 -15.70 -12.31
N MET A 251 -8.80 -16.39 -11.24
CA MET A 251 -9.55 -17.48 -10.64
C MET A 251 -10.26 -17.04 -9.36
N LYS A 252 -11.53 -17.43 -9.25
CA LYS A 252 -12.38 -17.16 -8.09
C LYS A 252 -13.00 -18.45 -7.55
N PRO A 253 -13.44 -18.50 -6.28
CA PRO A 253 -14.01 -19.71 -5.71
C PRO A 253 -15.31 -20.11 -6.41
N TYR A 254 -15.59 -21.41 -6.44
CA TYR A 254 -16.91 -21.92 -6.82
C TYR A 254 -17.98 -21.38 -5.87
N PRO A 255 -19.20 -21.08 -6.36
CA PRO A 255 -20.32 -20.68 -5.51
C PRO A 255 -20.60 -21.72 -4.41
N LYS A 256 -21.02 -21.25 -3.23
CA LYS A 256 -21.24 -22.13 -2.08
C LYS A 256 -22.41 -23.11 -2.24
N ARG A 257 -23.33 -22.85 -3.17
CA ARG A 257 -24.47 -23.71 -3.48
C ARG A 257 -24.01 -24.90 -4.33
N GLY A 258 -24.35 -26.12 -3.92
CA GLY A 258 -24.02 -27.35 -4.68
C GLY A 258 -22.53 -27.72 -4.71
N LEU A 259 -21.80 -27.42 -3.62
CA LEU A 259 -20.37 -27.73 -3.52
C LEU A 259 -20.09 -29.23 -3.40
N THR A 260 -19.54 -29.82 -4.47
CA THR A 260 -18.93 -31.16 -4.40
C THR A 260 -17.63 -31.12 -3.58
N ASN A 261 -17.17 -32.29 -3.10
CA ASN A 261 -15.92 -32.37 -2.34
C ASN A 261 -14.72 -31.81 -3.11
N ARG A 262 -14.62 -32.07 -4.42
CA ARG A 262 -13.54 -31.53 -5.27
C ARG A 262 -13.58 -29.99 -5.34
N LYS A 263 -14.76 -29.39 -5.51
CA LYS A 263 -14.94 -27.93 -5.50
C LYS A 263 -14.62 -27.33 -4.13
N ARG A 264 -14.97 -28.03 -3.04
CA ARG A 264 -14.64 -27.60 -1.68
C ARG A 264 -13.12 -27.59 -1.42
N VAL A 265 -12.41 -28.64 -1.87
CA VAL A 265 -10.95 -28.70 -1.79
C VAL A 265 -10.31 -27.57 -2.59
N PHE A 266 -10.78 -27.32 -3.82
CA PHE A 266 -10.30 -26.19 -4.63
C PHE A 266 -10.52 -24.84 -3.93
N ASN A 267 -11.75 -24.56 -3.46
CA ASN A 267 -12.06 -23.32 -2.74
C ASN A 267 -11.18 -23.16 -1.50
N GLY A 268 -10.92 -24.25 -0.76
CA GLY A 268 -10.01 -24.25 0.38
C GLY A 268 -8.58 -23.86 -0.01
N ARG A 269 -8.04 -24.44 -1.09
CA ARG A 269 -6.70 -24.10 -1.58
C ARG A 269 -6.61 -22.66 -2.06
N LEU A 270 -7.59 -22.22 -2.86
CA LEU A 270 -7.66 -20.85 -3.37
C LEU A 270 -7.75 -19.84 -2.21
N SER A 271 -8.56 -20.13 -1.19
CA SER A 271 -8.68 -19.30 0.00
C SER A 271 -7.36 -19.21 0.78
N ARG A 272 -6.59 -20.31 0.90
CA ARG A 272 -5.26 -20.26 1.54
C ARG A 272 -4.29 -19.35 0.77
N GLY A 273 -4.24 -19.47 -0.55
CA GLY A 273 -3.39 -18.59 -1.36
C GLY A 273 -3.78 -17.13 -1.25
N ARG A 274 -5.09 -16.84 -1.30
CA ARG A 274 -5.63 -15.48 -1.09
C ARG A 274 -5.29 -14.85 0.25
N LYS A 275 -5.07 -15.64 1.30
CA LYS A 275 -4.70 -15.07 2.61
C LYS A 275 -3.39 -14.29 2.54
N SER A 276 -2.54 -14.50 1.54
CA SER A 276 -1.32 -13.71 1.37
C SER A 276 -1.62 -12.21 1.27
N VAL A 277 -2.53 -11.76 0.38
CA VAL A 277 -2.87 -10.33 0.25
C VAL A 277 -3.64 -9.81 1.46
N GLU A 278 -4.50 -10.62 2.07
CA GLU A 278 -5.19 -10.27 3.32
C GLU A 278 -4.18 -10.04 4.46
N CYS A 279 -3.16 -10.90 4.57
CA CYS A 279 -2.05 -10.77 5.51
C CYS A 279 -1.19 -9.54 5.20
N SER A 280 -0.86 -9.26 3.94
CA SER A 280 -0.15 -8.04 3.53
C SER A 280 -0.89 -6.79 4.00
N PHE A 281 -2.20 -6.73 3.75
CA PHE A 281 -3.03 -5.66 4.25
C PHE A 281 -3.10 -5.59 5.78
N GLY A 282 -3.05 -6.73 6.47
CA GLY A 282 -2.98 -6.82 7.92
C GLY A 282 -1.69 -6.23 8.48
N MET A 283 -0.53 -6.62 7.92
CA MET A 283 0.79 -6.10 8.27
C MET A 283 0.84 -4.59 8.06
N MET A 284 0.48 -4.11 6.86
CA MET A 284 0.37 -2.68 6.58
C MET A 284 -0.54 -1.97 7.60
N SER A 285 -1.71 -2.53 7.89
CA SER A 285 -2.63 -1.89 8.82
C SER A 285 -2.06 -1.83 10.22
N SER A 286 -1.33 -2.85 10.69
CA SER A 286 -0.76 -2.90 12.04
C SER A 286 0.38 -1.91 12.24
N GLU A 287 1.25 -1.76 11.25
CA GLU A 287 2.39 -0.82 11.30
C GLU A 287 1.91 0.63 11.20
N PHE A 288 0.87 0.89 10.41
CA PHE A 288 0.40 2.24 10.09
C PHE A 288 -0.95 2.61 10.75
N TYR A 289 -1.51 1.78 11.65
CA TYR A 289 -2.83 1.98 12.26
C TYR A 289 -2.99 3.34 12.95
N THR A 290 -1.97 3.77 13.69
CA THR A 290 -1.96 5.08 14.35
C THR A 290 -1.91 6.26 13.37
N GLN A 291 -1.49 6.03 12.13
CA GLN A 291 -1.46 7.06 11.08
C GLN A 291 -2.79 7.15 10.31
N GLN A 292 -3.63 6.11 10.40
CA GLN A 292 -5.01 6.13 9.89
C GLN A 292 -5.89 7.16 10.62
N LEU A 293 -5.54 7.53 11.86
CA LEU A 293 -6.19 8.59 12.65
C LEU A 293 -5.99 10.01 12.10
N VAL A 294 -5.04 10.24 11.20
CA VAL A 294 -4.71 11.60 10.71
C VAL A 294 -5.31 11.87 9.31
N LEU A 295 -5.89 10.86 8.66
CA LEU A 295 -6.92 11.05 7.63
C LEU A 295 -8.33 11.26 8.23
N ILE A 296 -8.46 11.20 9.57
CA ILE A 296 -9.64 11.54 10.41
C ILE A 296 -9.47 12.92 11.03
#